data_AF-A0A410PUR8-F1
#
_entry.id   AF-A0A410PUR8-F1
#
_cell.length_a   1.000
_cell.length_b   1.000
_cell.length_c   1.000
_cell.angle_alpha   90.00
_cell.angle_beta   90.00
_cell.angle_gamma   90.00
#
_symmetry.space_group_name_H-M   'P 1'
#
loop_
_entity.id
_entity.type
_entity.pdbx_description
1 polymer ?
#
loop_
_entity_poly.entity_id
_entity_poly.type
_entity_poly.pdbx_seq_one_letter_code
_entity_poly.pdbx_strand_id
1 'polypeptide(L)' 'MKDQVDLGNLTSKEIGNLMTKPLVDRGKELAKIQNGNQEVDYGDLPSRALTSLGKQAVNDQIDQHQE' A
#
# COMPACT_ATOMS: atom_id res chain seq x y z
N MET A 1 13.83 -14.30 -7.09
CA MET A 1 14.87 -13.35 -7.52
C MET A 1 14.73 -12.11 -6.64
N LYS A 2 15.78 -11.67 -5.95
CA LYS A 2 15.75 -10.39 -5.22
C LYS A 2 16.07 -9.31 -6.26
N ASP A 3 15.06 -8.58 -6.72
CA ASP A 3 15.29 -7.41 -7.57
C ASP A 3 16.11 -6.39 -6.76
N GLN A 4 17.40 -6.28 -7.07
CA GLN A 4 18.24 -5.21 -6.57
C GLN A 4 17.80 -3.95 -7.30
N VAL A 5 16.87 -3.21 -6.69
CA VAL A 5 16.47 -1.88 -7.18
C VAL A 5 17.64 -0.94 -6.95
N ASP A 6 18.30 -0.50 -8.03
CA ASP A 6 19.32 0.54 -7.98
C ASP A 6 18.64 1.90 -7.71
N LEU A 7 18.68 2.32 -6.45
CA LEU A 7 18.07 3.59 -6.01
C LEU A 7 18.87 4.82 -6.46
N GLY A 8 20.13 4.66 -6.90
CA GLY A 8 21.01 5.76 -7.27
C GLY A 8 20.66 6.44 -8.60
N ASN A 9 19.95 5.73 -9.47
CA ASN A 9 19.56 6.20 -10.80
C ASN A 9 18.06 6.51 -10.94
N LEU A 10 17.29 6.45 -9.84
CA LEU A 10 15.85 6.72 -9.89
C LEU A 10 15.55 8.22 -9.88
N THR A 11 14.64 8.63 -10.74
CA THR A 11 14.03 9.95 -10.66
C THR A 11 13.15 10.07 -9.42
N SER A 12 12.92 11.31 -8.95
CA SER A 12 12.02 11.56 -7.80
C SER A 12 10.61 10.99 -8.01
N LYS A 13 10.14 10.95 -9.27
CA LYS A 13 8.86 10.35 -9.64
C LYS A 13 8.89 8.83 -9.45
N GLU A 14 9.97 8.17 -9.84
CA GLU A 14 10.12 6.73 -9.68
C GLU A 14 10.26 6.33 -8.21
N ILE A 15 11.00 7.11 -7.42
CA ILE A 15 11.06 6.95 -5.96
C ILE A 15 9.66 7.09 -5.36
N GLY A 16 8.91 8.13 -5.76
CA GLY A 16 7.53 8.33 -5.31
C GLY A 16 6.63 7.13 -5.66
N ASN A 17 6.76 6.59 -6.87
CA ASN A 17 6.00 5.42 -7.30
C ASN A 17 6.40 4.14 -6.54
N LEU A 18 7.70 3.96 -6.26
CA LEU A 18 8.24 2.83 -5.52
C LEU A 18 7.70 2.80 -4.08
N MET A 19 7.54 3.96 -3.45
CA MET A 19 6.96 4.09 -2.12
C MET A 19 5.44 3.98 -2.12
N THR A 20 4.78 4.48 -3.17
CA THR A 20 3.31 4.55 -3.23
C THR A 20 2.67 3.21 -3.58
N LYS A 21 3.28 2.42 -4.47
CA LYS A 21 2.75 1.11 -4.88
C LYS A 21 2.51 0.16 -3.69
N PRO A 22 3.49 -0.10 -2.81
CA PRO A 22 3.29 -0.96 -1.65
C PRO A 22 2.16 -0.48 -0.74
N LEU A 23 2.03 0.84 -0.54
CA LEU A 23 0.94 1.40 0.24
C LEU A 23 -0.43 1.14 -0.41
N VAL A 24 -0.54 1.32 -1.72
CA VAL A 24 -1.79 1.04 -2.45
C VAL A 24 -2.14 -0.44 -2.38
N ASP A 25 -1.16 -1.33 -2.53
CA ASP A 25 -1.37 -2.78 -2.45
C ASP A 25 -1.83 -3.20 -1.05
N ARG A 26 -1.20 -2.68 0.00
CA ARG A 26 -1.63 -2.88 1.40
C ARG A 26 -3.05 -2.34 1.65
N GLY A 27 -3.39 -1.19 1.08
CA GLY A 27 -4.73 -0.63 1.20
C GLY A 27 -5.81 -1.48 0.53
N LYS A 28 -5.50 -2.09 -0.63
CA LYS A 28 -6.40 -3.04 -1.29
C LYS A 28 -6.60 -4.30 -0.45
N GLU A 29 -5.52 -4.80 0.14
CA GLU A 29 -5.52 -5.98 1.00
C GLU A 29 -6.42 -5.74 2.22
N LEU A 30 -6.24 -4.62 2.92
CA LEU A 30 -7.07 -4.23 4.06
C LEU A 30 -8.55 -4.02 3.66
N ALA A 31 -8.80 -3.35 2.53
CA ALA A 31 -10.15 -3.15 2.03
C ALA A 31 -10.87 -4.48 1.72
N LYS A 32 -10.17 -5.47 1.15
CA LYS A 32 -10.71 -6.81 0.93
C LYS A 32 -11.04 -7.48 2.25
N ILE A 33 -10.13 -7.45 3.23
CA ILE A 33 -10.36 -8.05 4.55
C ILE A 33 -11.61 -7.44 5.22
N GLN A 34 -11.72 -6.11 5.20
CA GLN A 34 -12.87 -5.40 5.77
C GLN A 34 -14.20 -5.71 5.05
N ASN A 35 -14.15 -6.05 3.75
CA ASN A 35 -15.30 -6.47 2.96
C ASN A 35 -15.42 -8.01 2.86
N GLY A 36 -14.89 -8.76 3.82
CA GLY A 36 -15.08 -10.22 3.88
C GLY A 36 -14.43 -10.99 2.71
N ASN A 37 -13.30 -10.49 2.19
CA ASN A 37 -12.59 -10.99 1.01
C ASN A 37 -13.42 -11.00 -0.28
N GLN A 38 -14.45 -10.15 -0.36
CA GLN A 38 -15.20 -9.94 -1.59
C GLN A 38 -14.42 -9.04 -2.56
N GLU A 39 -14.83 -9.05 -3.83
CA GLU A 39 -14.32 -8.13 -4.83
C GLU A 39 -14.73 -6.69 -4.44
N VAL A 40 -13.74 -5.82 -4.27
CA VAL A 40 -13.94 -4.41 -3.92
C VAL A 40 -13.72 -3.59 -5.18
N ASP A 41 -14.72 -2.80 -5.57
CA ASP A 41 -14.56 -1.83 -6.65
C ASP A 41 -13.71 -0.65 -6.15
N TYR A 42 -12.52 -0.52 -6.73
CA TYR A 42 -11.57 0.53 -6.40
C TYR A 42 -11.71 1.77 -7.29
N GLY A 43 -12.52 1.71 -8.35
CA GLY A 43 -12.67 2.77 -9.35
C GLY A 43 -13.40 4.01 -8.81
N ASP A 44 -14.36 3.80 -7.90
CA ASP A 44 -15.13 4.88 -7.27
C ASP A 44 -14.47 5.45 -6.00
N LEU A 45 -13.36 4.85 -5.57
CA LEU A 45 -12.67 5.32 -4.38
C LEU A 45 -11.97 6.67 -4.64
N PRO A 46 -12.00 7.59 -3.67
CA PRO A 46 -11.18 8.79 -3.74
C PRO A 46 -9.73 8.43 -4.04
N SER A 47 -9.05 9.20 -4.90
CA SER A 47 -7.68 8.92 -5.39
C SER A 47 -6.66 8.58 -4.30
N ARG A 48 -6.87 9.04 -3.05
CA ARG A 48 -5.98 8.81 -1.90
C ARG A 48 -6.49 7.77 -0.90
N ALA A 49 -7.69 7.21 -1.08
CA ALA A 49 -8.32 6.30 -0.13
C ALA A 49 -7.49 5.03 0.09
N LEU A 50 -7.03 4.39 -1.00
CA LEU A 50 -6.18 3.20 -0.90
C LEU A 50 -4.84 3.50 -0.23
N THR A 51 -4.23 4.65 -0.51
CA THR A 51 -3.00 5.06 0.16
C THR A 51 -3.21 5.28 1.66
N SER A 52 -4.34 5.89 2.05
CA SER A 52 -4.69 6.08 3.47
C SER A 52 -4.95 4.74 4.18
N LEU A 53 -5.71 3.83 3.57
CA LEU A 53 -5.93 2.48 4.09
C LEU A 53 -4.62 1.69 4.19
N GLY A 54 -3.72 1.86 3.22
CA GLY A 54 -2.39 1.26 3.26
C GLY A 54 -1.54 1.75 4.42
N LYS A 55 -1.58 3.04 4.72
CA LYS A 55 -0.91 3.61 5.91
C LYS A 55 -1.50 3.05 7.20
N GLN A 56 -2.83 2.92 7.27
CA GLN A 56 -3.50 2.30 8.40
C GLN A 56 -3.04 0.86 8.59
N ALA A 57 -3.03 0.04 7.52
CA ALA A 57 -2.57 -1.34 7.58
C ALA A 57 -1.13 -1.47 8.10
N VAL A 58 -0.24 -0.55 7.73
CA VAL A 58 1.15 -0.53 8.21
C VAL A 58 1.21 -0.17 9.70
N ASN A 59 0.43 0.82 10.15
CA ASN A 59 0.38 1.19 11.56
C ASN A 59 -0.18 0.03 12.41
N ASP A 60 -1.28 -0.59 11.98
CA ASP A 60 -1.89 -1.73 12.67
C ASP A 60 -0.89 -2.91 12.78
N GLN A 61 -0.05 -3.13 11.76
CA GLN A 61 1.02 -4.14 11.80
C GLN A 61 2.14 -3.77 12.78
N ILE A 62 2.50 -2.49 12.90
CA ILE A 62 3.53 -2.03 13.84
C ILE A 62 3.03 -2.23 15.28
N ASP A 63 1.78 -1.85 15.54
CA ASP A 63 1.17 -1.98 16.87
C ASP A 63 1.09 -3.47 17.29
N GLN A 64 0.73 -4.38 16.37
CA GLN A 64 0.72 -5.83 16.63
C GLN A 64 2.09 -6.45 16.90
N HIS A 65 3.20 -5.82 16.50
CA HIS A 65 4.56 -6.31 16.80
C HIS A 65 5.17 -5.67 18.06
N GLN A 66 4.45 -4.73 18.70
CA GLN A 66 4.89 -4.06 19.93
C GLN A 66 4.29 -4.68 21.20
N GLU A 67 3.40 -5.67 21.08
CA GLU A 67 2.89 -6.54 22.16
C GLU A 67 3.62 -7.89 22.20
#